data_AF-A0AAV8YM36-F1
#
_entry.id   AF-A0AAV8YM36-F1
#
_cell.length_a   1.000
_cell.length_b   1.000
_cell.length_c   1.000
_cell.angle_alpha   90.00
_cell.angle_beta   90.00
_cell.angle_gamma   90.00
#
_symmetry.space_group_name_H-M   'P 1'
#
loop_
_entity.id
_entity.type
_entity.pdbx_description
1 polymer ?
#
loop_
_entity_poly.entity_id
_entity_poly.type
_entity_poly.pdbx_seq_one_letter_code
_entity_poly.pdbx_strand_id
1 'polypeptide(L)'
;MCEGNVPKEVLSLSEHLQNFIMGRVAQAKTAIKSRKIVIYVCAADSQDCYVEKGALHNVIYPELRAHCRTRGYELHIVDLHWKTLLEKQQDHEFPELCIGELTRQMEVAYIIPVLFLNNSLGTQLLPITIESTDFKMAMESAENQSAQGLLSKWYLPDLQVQA
;
A
#
# COMPACT_ATOMS: atom_id res chain seq x y z
N MET A 1 23.61 -27.03 25.87
CA MET A 1 22.88 -25.78 26.18
C MET A 1 23.78 -24.96 27.08
N CYS A 2 24.51 -24.01 26.52
CA CYS A 2 25.43 -23.18 27.29
C CYS A 2 24.66 -21.96 27.76
N GLU A 3 24.18 -21.96 29.00
CA GLU A 3 23.81 -20.73 29.69
C GLU A 3 25.10 -19.99 30.05
N GLY A 4 25.72 -19.41 29.03
CA GLY A 4 26.85 -18.51 29.18
C GLY A 4 26.34 -17.22 29.82
N ASN A 5 27.01 -16.82 30.91
CA ASN A 5 26.75 -15.58 31.63
C ASN A 5 26.76 -14.41 30.63
N VAL A 6 25.60 -13.82 30.36
CA VAL A 6 25.47 -12.74 29.37
C VAL A 6 26.28 -11.53 29.87
N PRO A 7 27.21 -10.96 29.07
CA PRO A 7 28.01 -9.81 29.49
C PRO A 7 27.13 -8.64 29.94
N LYS A 8 27.58 -7.89 30.95
CA LYS A 8 26.81 -6.76 31.52
C LYS A 8 26.48 -5.70 30.48
N GLU A 9 27.37 -5.53 29.52
CA GLU A 9 27.25 -4.64 28.38
C GLU A 9 26.05 -5.04 27.50
N VAL A 10 25.84 -6.34 27.29
CA VAL A 10 24.71 -6.87 26.52
C VAL A 10 23.40 -6.72 27.30
N LEU A 11 23.41 -6.98 28.62
CA LEU A 11 22.23 -6.80 29.47
C LEU A 11 21.71 -5.34 29.51
N SER A 12 22.57 -4.36 29.22
CA SER A 12 22.20 -2.95 29.16
C SER A 12 21.45 -2.55 27.87
N LEU A 13 21.43 -3.43 26.87
CA LEU A 13 20.79 -3.18 25.58
C LEU A 13 19.29 -3.53 25.62
N SER A 14 18.53 -3.09 24.62
CA SER A 14 17.14 -3.53 24.45
C SER A 14 17.08 -5.03 24.18
N GLU A 15 15.99 -5.69 24.63
CA GLU A 15 15.75 -7.14 24.43
C GLU A 15 15.96 -7.56 22.96
N HIS A 16 15.56 -6.71 22.03
CA HIS A 16 15.74 -6.94 20.61
C HIS A 16 17.21 -7.03 20.18
N LEU A 17 18.06 -6.11 20.66
CA LEU A 17 19.49 -6.11 20.41
C LEU A 17 20.19 -7.27 21.13
N GLN A 18 19.72 -7.62 22.34
CA GLN A 18 20.21 -8.81 23.06
C GLN A 18 19.95 -10.08 22.26
N ASN A 19 18.72 -10.27 21.75
CA ASN A 19 18.37 -11.43 20.93
C ASN A 19 19.22 -11.49 19.65
N PHE A 20 19.52 -10.35 19.03
CA PHE A 20 20.43 -10.28 17.90
C PHE A 20 21.86 -10.73 18.23
N ILE A 21 22.47 -10.13 19.26
CA ILE A 21 23.86 -10.43 19.67
C ILE A 21 23.99 -11.88 20.14
N MET A 22 22.96 -12.42 20.78
CA MET A 22 22.90 -13.81 21.26
C MET A 22 22.54 -14.82 20.15
N GLY A 23 22.40 -14.38 18.89
CA GLY A 23 22.10 -15.26 17.76
C GLY A 23 20.67 -15.82 17.76
N ARG A 24 19.76 -15.27 18.56
CA ARG A 24 18.34 -15.65 18.67
C ARG A 24 17.52 -14.96 17.57
N VAL A 25 17.92 -15.14 16.31
CA VAL A 25 17.37 -14.42 15.15
C VAL A 25 15.87 -14.70 14.96
N ALA A 26 15.40 -15.91 15.28
CA ALA A 26 13.97 -16.25 15.23
C ALA A 26 13.11 -15.48 16.25
N GLN A 27 13.72 -14.93 17.31
CA GLN A 27 13.06 -14.17 18.38
C GLN A 27 13.37 -12.66 18.28
N ALA A 28 14.18 -12.24 17.31
CA ALA A 28 14.52 -10.85 17.06
C ALA A 28 13.78 -10.37 15.79
N LYS A 29 12.90 -9.38 15.92
CA LYS A 29 12.32 -8.68 14.75
C LYS A 29 13.41 -7.93 13.99
N THR A 30 14.05 -8.52 13.00
CA THR A 30 15.24 -7.93 12.37
C THR A 30 15.04 -6.54 11.75
N ALA A 31 13.79 -6.15 11.52
CA ALA A 31 13.39 -4.79 11.17
C ALA A 31 13.19 -3.93 12.43
N ILE A 32 14.22 -3.17 12.82
CA ILE A 32 13.99 -1.94 13.58
C ILE A 32 13.18 -1.04 12.64
N LYS A 33 11.93 -0.72 12.99
CA LYS A 33 11.13 0.22 12.19
C LYS A 33 11.96 1.49 12.01
N SER A 34 12.27 1.80 10.75
CA SER A 34 13.11 2.94 10.42
C SER A 34 12.43 4.22 10.96
N ARG A 35 13.21 5.29 11.20
CA ARG A 35 12.65 6.60 11.53
C ARG A 35 12.02 7.26 10.30
N LYS A 36 11.31 6.50 9.47
CA LYS A 36 10.64 6.92 8.26
C LYS A 36 9.14 6.93 8.49
N ILE A 37 8.53 8.07 8.19
CA ILE A 37 7.08 8.25 8.14
C ILE A 37 6.72 8.49 6.68
N VAL A 38 5.68 7.83 6.20
CA VAL A 38 5.17 8.01 4.84
C VAL A 38 3.72 8.45 4.95
N ILE A 39 3.42 9.62 4.40
CA ILE A 39 2.06 10.03 4.09
C ILE A 39 1.70 9.34 2.78
N TYR A 40 0.70 8.46 2.80
CA TYR A 40 0.20 7.79 1.62
C TYR A 40 -1.13 8.45 1.19
N VAL A 41 -1.16 9.03 0.01
CA VAL A 41 -2.34 9.75 -0.50
C VAL A 41 -3.28 8.77 -1.21
N CYS A 42 -4.51 8.70 -0.71
CA CYS A 42 -5.62 7.99 -1.33
C CYS A 42 -6.56 9.02 -1.97
N ALA A 43 -6.86 8.88 -3.26
CA ALA A 43 -7.79 9.74 -3.98
C ALA A 43 -8.55 8.92 -5.03
N ALA A 44 -9.68 9.43 -5.49
CA ALA A 44 -10.47 8.79 -6.54
C ALA A 44 -9.77 8.84 -7.92
N ASP A 45 -9.20 9.99 -8.29
CA ASP A 45 -8.38 10.17 -9.50
C ASP A 45 -7.41 11.37 -9.34
N SER A 46 -6.63 11.70 -10.39
CA SER A 46 -5.68 12.82 -10.35
C SER A 46 -6.32 14.20 -10.28
N GLN A 47 -7.51 14.39 -10.82
CA GLN A 47 -8.22 15.67 -10.81
C GLN A 47 -9.03 15.87 -9.53
N ASP A 48 -9.44 14.79 -8.87
CA ASP A 48 -10.19 14.86 -7.64
C ASP A 48 -9.38 15.49 -6.51
N CYS A 49 -10.01 16.43 -5.79
CA CYS A 49 -9.37 17.22 -4.74
C CYS A 49 -8.02 17.85 -5.14
N TYR A 50 -7.84 18.26 -6.41
CA TYR A 50 -6.56 18.79 -6.90
C TYR A 50 -6.06 20.00 -6.07
N VAL A 51 -6.97 20.86 -5.62
CA VAL A 51 -6.64 22.05 -4.82
C VAL A 51 -6.12 21.63 -3.44
N GLU A 52 -6.82 20.72 -2.78
CA GLU A 52 -6.48 20.23 -1.44
C GLU A 52 -5.19 19.39 -1.46
N LYS A 53 -5.03 18.51 -2.45
CA LYS A 53 -3.77 17.79 -2.70
C LYS A 53 -2.64 18.77 -2.97
N GLY A 54 -2.90 19.83 -3.74
CA GLY A 54 -1.93 20.89 -3.99
C GLY A 54 -1.52 21.65 -2.74
N ALA A 55 -2.45 21.91 -1.83
CA ALA A 55 -2.14 22.48 -0.52
C ALA A 55 -1.30 21.51 0.33
N LEU A 56 -1.63 20.21 0.32
CA LEU A 56 -0.84 19.19 1.00
C LEU A 56 0.60 19.15 0.48
N HIS A 57 0.80 19.05 -0.84
CA HIS A 57 2.13 18.94 -1.45
C HIS A 57 2.97 20.21 -1.34
N ASN A 58 2.38 21.38 -1.60
CA ASN A 58 3.16 22.61 -1.77
C ASN A 58 3.26 23.45 -0.49
N VAL A 59 2.33 23.30 0.45
CA VAL A 59 2.27 24.12 1.67
C VAL A 59 2.54 23.29 2.91
N ILE A 60 1.72 22.25 3.14
CA ILE A 60 1.74 21.49 4.40
C ILE A 60 2.95 20.55 4.49
N TYR A 61 3.23 19.80 3.43
CA TYR A 61 4.29 18.79 3.41
C TYR A 61 5.69 19.37 3.69
N PRO A 62 6.12 20.50 3.10
CA PRO A 62 7.41 21.11 3.43
C PRO A 62 7.56 21.44 4.93
N GLU A 63 6.52 21.99 5.55
CA GLU A 63 6.52 22.36 6.97
C GLU A 63 6.56 21.12 7.87
N LEU A 64 5.71 20.13 7.60
CA LEU A 64 5.72 18.86 8.32
C LEU A 64 7.05 18.13 8.17
N ARG A 65 7.63 18.12 6.97
CA ARG A 65 8.92 17.48 6.72
C ARG A 65 10.04 18.15 7.51
N ALA A 66 10.05 19.48 7.57
CA ALA A 66 11.00 20.21 8.41
C ALA A 66 10.82 19.85 9.89
N HIS A 67 9.58 19.78 10.38
CA HIS A 67 9.25 19.40 11.76
C HIS A 67 9.67 17.95 12.11
N CYS A 68 9.38 16.99 11.23
CA CYS A 68 9.82 15.60 11.42
C CYS A 68 11.35 15.50 11.47
N ARG A 69 12.04 16.25 10.59
CA ARG A 69 13.50 16.26 10.51
C ARG A 69 14.14 16.77 11.80
N THR A 70 13.61 17.80 12.45
CA THR A 70 14.16 18.27 13.74
C THR A 70 14.04 17.24 14.86
N ARG A 71 13.13 16.27 14.72
CA ARG A 71 12.94 15.13 15.63
C ARG A 71 13.66 13.85 15.19
N GLY A 72 14.48 13.93 14.14
CA GLY A 72 15.24 12.81 13.60
C GLY A 72 14.43 11.80 12.80
N TYR A 73 13.25 12.20 12.31
CA TYR A 73 12.44 11.42 11.38
C TYR A 73 12.59 11.92 9.95
N GLU A 74 12.58 11.00 9.00
CA GLU A 74 12.41 11.26 7.59
C GLU A 74 10.93 11.17 7.23
N LEU A 75 10.38 12.24 6.64
CA LEU A 75 9.00 12.27 6.14
C LEU A 75 9.02 12.19 4.61
N HIS A 76 8.29 11.22 4.07
CA HIS A 76 8.02 11.03 2.65
C HIS A 76 6.52 11.22 2.38
N ILE A 77 6.19 11.65 1.17
CA ILE A 77 4.84 11.61 0.64
C ILE A 77 4.82 10.72 -0.60
N VAL A 78 3.86 9.80 -0.64
CA VAL A 78 3.61 8.92 -1.77
C VAL A 78 2.22 9.23 -2.28
N ASP A 79 2.14 9.75 -3.50
CA ASP A 79 0.89 10.12 -4.15
C ASP A 79 0.95 9.71 -5.61
N LEU A 80 0.42 8.53 -5.92
CA LEU A 80 0.34 8.03 -7.30
C LEU A 80 -0.72 8.77 -8.14
N HIS A 81 -1.51 9.65 -7.51
CA HIS A 81 -2.51 10.48 -8.18
C HIS A 81 -1.96 11.88 -8.49
N TRP A 82 -0.75 12.22 -8.01
CA TRP A 82 -0.14 13.52 -8.25
C TRP A 82 0.58 13.58 -9.60
N LYS A 83 0.03 14.36 -10.54
CA LYS A 83 0.60 14.58 -11.89
C LYS A 83 0.75 13.31 -12.74
N THR A 84 0.08 12.23 -12.37
CA THR A 84 -0.08 11.05 -13.23
C THR A 84 -1.08 11.38 -14.34
N LEU A 85 -0.74 11.01 -15.58
CA LEU A 85 -1.65 11.18 -16.71
C LEU A 85 -2.94 10.38 -16.46
N LEU A 86 -4.10 11.02 -16.66
CA LEU A 86 -5.41 10.43 -16.37
C LEU A 86 -5.62 9.08 -17.06
N GLU A 87 -5.12 8.93 -18.30
CA GLU A 87 -5.17 7.69 -19.07
C GLU A 87 -4.52 6.51 -18.34
N LYS A 88 -3.44 6.75 -17.58
CA LYS A 88 -2.78 5.70 -16.80
C LYS A 88 -3.54 5.31 -15.53
N GLN A 89 -4.47 6.15 -15.08
CA GLN A 89 -5.28 5.89 -13.89
C GLN A 89 -6.59 5.15 -14.23
N GLN A 90 -7.01 5.21 -15.50
CA GLN A 90 -8.15 4.43 -16.00
C GLN A 90 -7.77 3.00 -16.38
N ASP A 91 -6.47 2.68 -16.34
CA ASP A 91 -5.98 1.31 -16.48
C ASP A 91 -6.41 0.46 -15.26
N HIS A 92 -6.89 -0.75 -15.52
CA HIS A 92 -7.30 -1.69 -14.48
C HIS A 92 -6.13 -2.14 -13.61
N GLU A 93 -4.87 -1.97 -14.06
CA GLU A 93 -3.66 -2.22 -13.28
C GLU A 93 -3.38 -1.15 -12.21
N PHE A 94 -3.93 0.06 -12.38
CA PHE A 94 -3.59 1.20 -11.51
C PHE A 94 -3.95 1.00 -10.02
N PRO A 95 -5.12 0.43 -9.67
CA PRO A 95 -5.42 0.07 -8.29
C PRO A 95 -4.42 -0.93 -7.68
N GLU A 96 -3.96 -1.91 -8.46
CA GLU A 96 -2.95 -2.88 -8.00
C GLU A 96 -1.61 -2.21 -7.72
N LEU A 97 -1.19 -1.27 -8.59
CA LEU A 97 0.01 -0.45 -8.36
C LEU A 97 -0.08 0.35 -7.06
N CYS A 98 -1.26 0.92 -6.76
CA CYS A 98 -1.51 1.62 -5.50
C CYS A 98 -1.35 0.70 -4.28
N ILE A 99 -1.99 -0.45 -4.30
CA ILE A 99 -1.92 -1.41 -3.19
C ILE A 99 -0.50 -1.98 -3.05
N GLY A 100 0.17 -2.30 -4.16
CA GLY A 100 1.55 -2.79 -4.16
C GLY A 100 2.52 -1.77 -3.57
N GLU A 101 2.39 -0.50 -3.94
CA GLU A 101 3.22 0.57 -3.38
C GLU A 101 2.94 0.79 -1.88
N LEU A 102 1.67 0.77 -1.47
CA LEU A 102 1.30 0.85 -0.06
C LEU A 102 1.92 -0.30 0.75
N THR A 103 1.78 -1.54 0.30
CA THR A 103 2.37 -2.72 0.94
C THR A 103 3.88 -2.58 1.08
N ARG A 104 4.57 -2.17 0.01
CA ARG A 104 6.02 -1.94 0.02
C ARG A 104 6.45 -0.90 1.06
N GLN A 105 5.69 0.19 1.20
CA GLN A 105 6.00 1.22 2.20
C GLN A 105 5.69 0.76 3.63
N MET A 106 4.65 -0.07 3.82
CA MET A 106 4.28 -0.64 5.13
C MET A 106 5.38 -1.53 5.72
N GLU A 107 6.21 -2.16 4.89
CA GLU A 107 7.34 -2.99 5.33
C GLU A 107 8.44 -2.17 6.01
N VAL A 108 8.62 -0.91 5.60
CA VAL A 108 9.82 -0.12 5.97
C VAL A 108 9.51 1.16 6.74
N ALA A 109 8.26 1.62 6.81
CA ALA A 109 7.89 2.91 7.37
C ALA A 109 6.62 2.87 8.24
N TYR A 110 6.41 3.95 9.00
CA TYR A 110 5.12 4.25 9.60
C TYR A 110 4.23 4.92 8.55
N ILE A 111 3.10 4.30 8.23
CA ILE A 111 2.18 4.82 7.22
C ILE A 111 1.09 5.67 7.88
N ILE A 112 0.84 6.84 7.29
CA ILE A 112 -0.29 7.70 7.58
C ILE A 112 -1.10 7.83 6.28
N PRO A 113 -2.21 7.08 6.13
CA PRO A 113 -3.08 7.24 4.98
C PRO A 113 -3.85 8.56 5.09
N VAL A 114 -3.84 9.35 4.04
CA VAL A 114 -4.64 10.58 3.91
C VAL A 114 -5.58 10.40 2.74
N LEU A 115 -6.86 10.34 3.06
CA LEU A 115 -7.94 10.11 2.11
C LEU A 115 -8.54 11.45 1.67
N PHE A 116 -8.42 11.73 0.38
CA PHE A 116 -9.14 12.81 -0.29
C PHE A 116 -10.39 12.23 -0.94
N LEU A 117 -11.54 12.71 -0.50
CA LEU A 117 -12.83 12.34 -1.01
C LEU A 117 -13.64 13.58 -1.32
N ASN A 118 -14.29 13.55 -2.47
CA ASN A 118 -15.27 14.53 -2.88
C ASN A 118 -16.64 13.83 -2.98
N ASN A 119 -17.44 14.15 -4.00
CA ASN A 119 -18.78 13.62 -4.16
C ASN A 119 -18.85 12.25 -4.88
N SER A 120 -17.71 11.64 -5.24
CA SER A 120 -17.68 10.30 -5.87
C SER A 120 -16.51 9.48 -5.31
N LEU A 121 -16.61 8.15 -5.49
CA LEU A 121 -15.55 7.19 -5.14
C LEU A 121 -14.63 6.88 -6.33
N GLY A 122 -14.69 7.69 -7.39
CA GLY A 122 -13.97 7.46 -8.64
C GLY A 122 -14.68 6.51 -9.61
N THR A 123 -13.99 6.18 -10.69
CA THR A 123 -14.49 5.24 -11.70
C THR A 123 -14.46 3.82 -11.14
N GLN A 124 -15.59 3.13 -11.21
CA GLN A 124 -15.65 1.71 -10.86
C GLN A 124 -14.93 0.91 -11.94
N LEU A 125 -13.76 0.39 -11.61
CA LEU A 125 -12.99 -0.51 -12.46
C LEU A 125 -13.38 -1.96 -12.15
N LEU A 126 -13.53 -2.76 -13.21
CA LEU A 126 -13.65 -4.20 -13.07
C LEU A 126 -12.31 -4.79 -12.59
N PRO A 127 -12.33 -5.82 -11.73
CA PRO A 127 -11.12 -6.55 -11.37
C PRO A 127 -10.39 -7.11 -12.59
N ILE A 128 -9.06 -7.13 -12.58
CA ILE A 128 -8.27 -7.74 -13.67
C ILE A 128 -8.47 -9.25 -13.68
N THR A 129 -8.51 -9.84 -12.49
CA THR A 129 -8.76 -11.27 -12.27
C THR A 129 -9.99 -11.46 -11.40
N ILE A 130 -10.75 -12.49 -11.69
CA ILE A 130 -11.91 -12.91 -10.90
C ILE A 130 -11.81 -14.42 -10.67
N GLU A 131 -12.10 -14.84 -9.44
CA GLU A 131 -12.13 -16.27 -9.14
C GLU A 131 -13.22 -16.97 -9.96
N SER A 132 -12.95 -18.21 -10.37
CA SER A 132 -13.90 -18.97 -11.19
C SER A 132 -15.26 -19.15 -10.52
N THR A 133 -15.30 -19.19 -9.19
CA THR A 133 -16.54 -19.23 -8.41
C THR A 133 -17.30 -17.91 -8.52
N ASP A 134 -16.61 -16.79 -8.38
CA ASP A 134 -17.20 -15.46 -8.41
C ASP A 134 -17.68 -15.10 -9.81
N PHE A 135 -16.95 -15.52 -10.84
CA PHE A 135 -17.38 -15.36 -12.23
C PHE A 135 -18.68 -16.12 -12.53
N LYS A 136 -18.80 -17.37 -12.05
CA LYS A 136 -20.03 -18.16 -12.22
C LYS A 136 -21.21 -17.50 -11.50
N MET A 137 -21.01 -17.05 -10.26
CA MET A 137 -22.04 -16.31 -9.53
C MET A 137 -22.45 -15.03 -10.29
N ALA A 138 -21.48 -14.29 -10.84
CA ALA A 138 -21.77 -13.10 -11.66
C ALA A 138 -22.58 -13.45 -12.91
N MET A 139 -22.24 -14.52 -13.61
CA MET A 139 -22.96 -15.01 -14.80
C MET A 139 -24.41 -15.43 -14.49
N GLU A 140 -24.62 -16.10 -13.36
CA GLU A 140 -25.95 -16.50 -12.88
C GLU A 140 -26.81 -15.30 -12.45
N SER A 141 -26.18 -14.28 -11.85
CA SER A 141 -26.86 -13.07 -11.39
C SER A 141 -27.14 -12.03 -12.49
N ALA A 142 -26.57 -12.21 -13.68
CA ALA A 142 -26.68 -11.25 -14.77
C ALA A 142 -28.13 -11.12 -15.27
N GLU A 143 -28.64 -9.89 -15.33
CA GLU A 143 -30.06 -9.60 -15.62
C GLU A 143 -30.51 -10.00 -17.03
N ASN A 144 -29.58 -10.06 -17.99
CA ASN A 144 -29.89 -10.37 -19.39
C ASN A 144 -28.71 -11.00 -20.13
N GLN A 145 -28.99 -11.57 -21.31
CA GLN A 145 -28.00 -12.22 -22.16
C GLN A 145 -26.90 -11.25 -22.65
N SER A 146 -27.19 -9.95 -22.75
CA SER A 146 -26.19 -8.94 -23.13
C SER A 146 -25.12 -8.81 -22.04
N ALA A 147 -25.51 -8.74 -20.77
CA ALA A 147 -24.61 -8.70 -19.63
C ALA A 147 -23.74 -9.97 -19.53
N GLN A 148 -24.34 -11.15 -19.73
CA GLN A 148 -23.60 -12.42 -19.82
C GLN A 148 -22.59 -12.44 -20.97
N GLY A 149 -22.98 -11.87 -22.12
CA GLY A 149 -22.10 -11.71 -23.29
C GLY A 149 -20.91 -10.80 -23.01
N LEU A 150 -21.11 -9.71 -22.26
CA LEU A 150 -20.02 -8.82 -21.84
C LEU A 150 -19.05 -9.52 -20.88
N LEU A 151 -19.57 -10.24 -19.87
CA LEU A 151 -18.74 -11.00 -18.93
C LEU A 151 -17.86 -12.02 -19.66
N SER A 152 -18.45 -12.80 -20.57
CA SER A 152 -17.73 -13.81 -21.36
C SER A 152 -16.76 -13.21 -22.39
N LYS A 153 -16.97 -11.96 -22.79
CA LYS A 153 -16.06 -11.23 -23.69
C LYS A 153 -14.80 -10.76 -22.97
N TRP A 154 -14.97 -10.25 -21.74
CA TRP A 154 -13.88 -9.61 -21.00
C TRP A 154 -13.10 -10.55 -20.09
N TYR A 155 -13.71 -11.64 -19.63
CA TYR A 155 -13.03 -12.65 -18.83
C TYR A 155 -12.96 -13.97 -19.59
N LEU A 156 -11.74 -14.48 -19.71
CA LEU A 156 -11.46 -15.78 -20.30
C LEU A 156 -10.94 -16.71 -19.20
N PRO A 157 -11.36 -17.99 -19.18
CA PRO A 157 -10.77 -18.96 -18.27
C PRO A 157 -9.26 -19.07 -18.50
N ASP A 158 -8.50 -19.11 -17.42
CA ASP A 158 -7.06 -19.31 -17.51
C ASP A 158 -6.75 -20.62 -18.25
N LEU A 159 -6.03 -20.51 -19.37
CA LEU A 159 -5.52 -21.65 -20.08
C LEU A 159 -4.30 -22.16 -19.30
N GLN A 160 -4.53 -23.15 -18.42
CA GLN A 160 -3.57 -23.97 -17.66
C GLN A 160 -3.36 -23.59 -16.18
N VAL A 161 -4.07 -24.30 -15.31
CA VAL A 161 -3.44 -25.00 -14.19
C VAL A 161 -3.77 -26.48 -14.36
N GLN A 162 -2.92 -27.22 -15.08
CA GLN A 162 -2.88 -28.67 -14.91
C GLN A 162 -2.28 -28.91 -13.52
N ALA A 163 -3.11 -29.43 -12.62
CA ALA A 163 -2.74 -29.83 -11.27
C ALA A 163 -1.63 -30.90 -11.26
#